data_AF-A0A7K2ZKT9-F1
#
_entry.id   AF-A0A7K2ZKT9-F1
#
_cell.length_a   1.000
_cell.length_b   1.000
_cell.length_c   1.000
_cell.angle_alpha   90.00
_cell.angle_beta   90.00
_cell.angle_gamma   90.00
#
_symmetry.space_group_name_H-M   'P 1'
#
loop_
_entity.id
_entity.type
_entity.pdbx_description
1 polymer ?
#
loop_
_entity_poly.entity_id
_entity_poly.type
_entity_poly.pdbx_seq_one_letter_code
_entity_poly.pdbx_strand_id
1 'polypeptide(L)' 'AAEPAGRPGHGLVGMRERAALLGGRLTTGRGPAGGYLVEAELPW' A
#
# COMPACT_ATOMS: atom_id res chain seq x y z
N ALA A 1 -17.91 -8.43 -18.44
CA ALA A 1 -17.26 -7.11 -18.60
C ALA A 1 -16.69 -6.73 -17.25
N ALA A 2 -15.47 -6.17 -17.18
CA ALA A 2 -14.94 -5.68 -15.91
C ALA A 2 -15.81 -4.48 -15.48
N GLU A 3 -16.39 -4.56 -14.28
CA GLU A 3 -17.13 -3.46 -13.66
C GLU A 3 -16.26 -2.18 -13.69
N PRO A 4 -16.85 -0.99 -13.92
CA PRO A 4 -16.09 0.24 -13.85
C PRO A 4 -15.42 0.30 -12.48
N ALA A 5 -14.09 0.41 -12.47
CA ALA A 5 -13.33 0.54 -11.24
C ALA A 5 -13.96 1.69 -10.44
N GLY A 6 -14.53 1.35 -9.28
CA GLY A 6 -15.20 2.29 -8.40
C GLY A 6 -14.28 3.46 -8.03
N ARG A 7 -14.84 4.48 -7.37
CA ARG A 7 -14.11 5.66 -6.90
C ARG A 7 -12.70 5.30 -6.40
N PRO A 8 -11.67 6.11 -6.70
CA PRO A 8 -10.30 5.85 -6.26
C PRO A 8 -10.25 5.43 -4.79
N GLY A 9 -9.64 4.27 -4.53
CA GLY A 9 -9.50 3.74 -3.17
C GLY A 9 -8.41 4.47 -2.38
N HIS A 10 -8.67 4.79 -1.12
CA HIS A 10 -7.72 5.49 -0.24
C HIS A 10 -6.81 4.53 0.56
N GLY A 11 -6.88 3.22 0.30
CA GLY A 11 -6.21 2.20 1.11
C GLY A 11 -4.70 2.41 1.24
N LEU A 12 -4.00 2.55 0.10
CA LEU A 12 -2.53 2.70 0.08
C LEU A 12 -2.07 4.05 0.64
N VAL A 13 -2.84 5.12 0.39
CA VAL A 13 -2.57 6.45 0.95
C VAL A 13 -2.67 6.39 2.48
N GLY A 14 -3.79 5.89 3.00
CA GLY A 14 -3.99 5.75 4.44
C GLY A 14 -2.98 4.81 5.10
N MET A 15 -2.55 3.74 4.43
CA MET A 15 -1.49 2.87 4.96
C MET A 15 -0.15 3.60 5.05
N ARG A 16 0.19 4.43 4.07
CA ARG A 16 1.44 5.20 4.07
C ARG A 16 1.45 6.24 5.19
N GLU A 17 0.33 6.94 5.36
CA GLU A 17 0.14 7.90 6.45
C GLU A 17 0.30 7.23 7.82
N ARG A 18 -0.35 6.07 8.02
CA ARG A 18 -0.24 5.33 9.30
C ARG A 18 1.16 4.77 9.58
N ALA A 19 1.84 4.23 8.57
CA ALA A 19 3.22 3.78 8.74
C ALA A 19 4.12 4.95 9.14
N ALA A 20 4.00 6.10 8.46
CA ALA A 20 4.75 7.31 8.79
C ALA A 20 4.43 7.86 10.18
N LEU A 21 3.17 7.82 10.63
CA LEU A 21 2.78 8.23 11.98
C LEU A 21 3.48 7.43 13.09
N LEU A 22 3.78 6.17 12.82
CA LEU A 22 4.53 5.30 13.74
C LEU A 22 6.05 5.42 13.57
N GLY A 23 6.56 6.32 12.72
CA GLY A 23 7.98 6.42 12.40
C GLY A 23 8.49 5.34 11.44
N GLY A 24 7.57 4.61 10.80
CA GLY A 24 7.86 3.57 9.82
C GLY A 24 7.77 4.05 8.37
N ARG A 25 7.88 3.10 7.45
CA ARG A 25 7.83 3.31 5.99
C ARG A 25 6.91 2.28 5.32
N LEU A 26 6.26 2.70 4.23
CA LEU A 26 5.51 1.82 3.33
C LEU A 26 6.09 1.87 1.92
N THR A 27 6.42 0.69 1.37
CA THR A 27 6.84 0.50 -0.02
C THR A 27 5.77 -0.30 -0.76
N THR A 28 5.43 0.11 -1.98
CA THR A 28 4.39 -0.56 -2.79
C THR A 28 4.82 -0.64 -4.25
N GLY A 29 4.62 -1.77 -4.90
CA GLY A 29 4.97 -1.93 -6.31
C GLY A 29 4.82 -3.35 -6.84
N ARG A 30 5.37 -3.62 -8.02
CA ARG A 30 5.45 -4.99 -8.55
C ARG A 30 6.41 -5.82 -7.71
N GLY A 31 5.95 -6.97 -7.24
CA GLY A 31 6.74 -7.93 -6.49
C GLY A 31 7.49 -8.92 -7.40
N PRO A 32 8.55 -9.56 -6.88
CA PRO A 32 9.37 -10.52 -7.64
C PRO A 32 8.60 -11.77 -8.06
N ALA A 33 7.53 -12.13 -7.35
CA ALA A 33 6.65 -13.25 -7.68
C ALA A 33 5.56 -12.92 -8.73
N GLY A 34 5.64 -11.75 -9.38
CA GLY A 34 4.67 -11.32 -10.39
C GLY A 34 3.38 -10.68 -9.84
N GLY A 35 3.26 -10.53 -8.53
CA GLY A 35 2.12 -9.87 -7.86
C GLY A 35 2.34 -8.39 -7.55
N TYR A 36 1.40 -7.79 -6.81
CA TYR A 36 1.55 -6.46 -6.21
C TYR A 36 2.02 -6.63 -4.76
N LEU A 37 3.20 -6.09 -4.46
CA LEU A 37 3.80 -6.11 -3.13
C LEU A 37 3.42 -4.83 -2.37
N VAL A 38 3.04 -5.01 -1.12
CA VAL A 38 2.87 -3.96 -0.11
C VAL A 38 3.70 -4.37 1.08
N GLU A 39 4.74 -3.59 1.39
CA GLU A 39 5.69 -3.89 2.45
C GLU A 39 5.74 -2.70 3.42
N ALA A 40 5.63 -2.99 4.71
CA ALA A 40 5.69 -1.99 5.78
C ALA A 40 6.83 -2.33 6.74
N GLU A 41 7.70 -1.35 6.96
CA GLU A 41 8.73 -1.40 8.00
C GLU A 41 8.25 -0.51 9.14
N LEU A 42 8.00 -1.09 10.30
CA LEU A 42 7.65 -0.36 11.51
C LEU A 42 8.81 -0.46 12.51
N PRO A 43 9.13 0.62 13.21
CA PRO A 43 9.99 0.51 14.37
C PRO A 43 9.20 -0.27 15.45
N TRP A 44 9.85 -1.26 16.07
CA TRP A 44 9.41 -2.18 17.15
C TRP A 44 8.35 -3.25 16.82
#